data_AF-A0AAW8B6S8-F1
#
_entry.id   AF-A0AAW8B6S8-F1
#
_cell.length_a   1.000
_cell.length_b   1.000
_cell.length_c   1.000
_cell.angle_alpha   90.00
_cell.angle_beta   90.00
_cell.angle_gamma   90.00
#
_symmetry.space_group_name_H-M   'P 1'
#
loop_
_entity.id
_entity.type
_entity.pdbx_description
1 polymer ?
#
loop_
_entity_poly.entity_id
_entity_poly.type
_entity_poly.pdbx_seq_one_letter_code
_entity_poly.pdbx_strand_id
1 'polypeptide(L)'
;MMRKLCIIILMLCQSVWSDCQINGSENSVQNIFPTAVTAETYGISKIGQNSIDLFRGKVNVSIPLYTIKVDNLTIPLSVSYNTGGIKLNEVATSVGLGWSLNIPGYIN
;
A
#
# COMPACT_ATOMS: atom_id res chain seq x y z
N MET A 1 18.44 -57.12 -8.60
CA MET A 1 17.10 -56.58 -8.24
C MET A 1 17.19 -55.32 -7.36
N MET A 2 18.06 -55.30 -6.34
CA MET A 2 18.20 -54.18 -5.38
C MET A 2 18.64 -52.83 -5.98
N ARG A 3 19.50 -52.82 -7.01
CA ARG A 3 19.98 -51.57 -7.65
C ARG A 3 18.91 -50.80 -8.41
N LYS A 4 17.88 -51.48 -8.94
CA LYS A 4 16.75 -50.84 -9.64
C LYS A 4 15.76 -50.20 -8.64
N LEU A 5 15.60 -50.80 -7.46
CA LEU A 5 14.76 -50.28 -6.37
C LEU A 5 15.30 -48.95 -5.83
N CYS A 6 16.62 -48.83 -5.65
CA CYS A 6 17.23 -47.58 -5.19
C CYS A 6 17.03 -46.41 -6.17
N ILE A 7 17.05 -46.67 -7.48
CA ILE A 7 16.87 -45.62 -8.50
C ILE A 7 15.42 -45.10 -8.49
N ILE A 8 14.45 -45.98 -8.28
CA ILE A 8 13.02 -45.62 -8.24
C ILE A 8 12.72 -44.77 -6.99
N ILE A 9 13.30 -45.11 -5.83
CA ILE A 9 13.16 -44.33 -4.59
C ILE A 9 13.81 -42.94 -4.75
N LEU A 10 14.95 -42.86 -5.44
CA LEU A 10 15.62 -41.58 -5.69
C LEU A 10 14.78 -40.67 -6.63
N MET A 11 14.13 -41.23 -7.65
CA MET A 11 13.22 -40.48 -8.54
C MET A 11 11.97 -39.97 -7.82
N LEU A 12 11.38 -40.78 -6.94
CA LEU A 12 10.22 -40.38 -6.12
C LEU A 12 10.58 -39.30 -5.09
N CYS A 13 11.85 -39.23 -4.65
CA CYS A 13 12.31 -38.20 -3.72
C CYS A 13 12.37 -36.82 -4.39
N GLN A 14 12.76 -36.73 -5.66
CA GLN A 14 12.91 -35.46 -6.39
C GLN A 14 11.57 -34.74 -6.64
N SER A 15 10.47 -35.49 -6.80
CA SER A 15 9.15 -34.90 -6.99
C SER A 15 8.60 -34.19 -5.74
N VAL A 16 9.16 -34.44 -4.55
CA VAL A 16 8.73 -33.79 -3.30
C VAL A 16 9.32 -32.37 -3.15
N TRP A 17 10.36 -32.02 -3.92
CA TRP A 17 10.98 -30.69 -3.89
C TRP A 17 10.37 -29.71 -4.89
N SER A 18 9.35 -30.15 -5.65
CA SER A 18 8.71 -29.37 -6.70
C SER A 18 7.29 -28.97 -6.31
N ASP A 19 7.15 -28.30 -5.16
CA ASP A 19 5.97 -27.50 -4.88
C ASP A 19 6.40 -26.13 -4.34
N CYS A 20 5.79 -25.08 -4.90
CA CYS A 20 5.81 -23.69 -4.47
C CYS A 20 6.89 -22.77 -5.08
N GLN A 21 6.85 -22.57 -6.41
CA GLN A 21 7.08 -21.22 -6.94
C GLN A 21 5.74 -20.49 -6.93
N ILE A 22 5.44 -19.79 -5.84
CA ILE A 22 4.46 -18.70 -5.91
C ILE A 22 5.14 -17.65 -6.79
N ASN A 23 4.62 -17.46 -8.00
CA ASN A 23 4.85 -16.21 -8.71
C ASN A 23 4.30 -15.14 -7.79
N GLY A 24 5.19 -14.48 -7.05
CA GLY A 24 4.86 -13.25 -6.36
C GLY A 24 4.16 -12.39 -7.39
N SER A 25 2.94 -11.95 -7.08
CA SER A 25 2.30 -10.89 -7.80
C SER A 25 3.23 -9.68 -7.67
N GLU A 26 4.15 -9.56 -8.62
CA GLU A 26 4.82 -8.32 -8.93
C GLU A 26 3.71 -7.40 -9.42
N ASN A 27 3.04 -6.75 -8.46
CA ASN A 27 2.45 -5.45 -8.69
C ASN A 27 3.62 -4.53 -9.03
N SER A 28 4.16 -4.68 -10.24
CA SER A 28 4.98 -3.67 -10.86
C SER A 28 4.02 -2.51 -11.04
N VAL A 29 4.01 -1.62 -10.05
CA VAL A 29 3.62 -0.24 -10.26
C VAL A 29 4.61 0.22 -11.32
N GLN A 30 4.19 0.11 -12.58
CA GLN A 30 4.92 0.65 -13.70
C GLN A 30 5.02 2.14 -13.38
N ASN A 31 6.17 2.55 -12.86
CA ASN A 31 6.58 3.95 -12.80
C ASN A 31 6.86 4.36 -14.25
N ILE A 32 5.79 4.44 -15.04
CA ILE A 32 5.81 5.15 -16.30
C ILE A 32 5.97 6.60 -15.84
N PHE A 33 7.19 7.13 -15.99
CA PHE A 33 7.42 8.56 -16.01
C PHE A 33 6.25 9.20 -16.75
N PRO A 34 5.50 10.14 -16.17
CA PRO A 34 4.29 10.62 -16.82
C PRO A 34 4.70 11.33 -18.12
N THR A 35 4.66 10.60 -19.24
CA THR A 35 4.46 11.18 -20.55
C THR A 35 3.21 12.02 -20.39
N ALA A 36 3.35 13.34 -20.49
CA ALA A 36 2.34 14.35 -20.14
C ALA A 36 0.92 13.83 -20.37
N VAL A 37 0.33 13.30 -19.30
CA VAL A 37 -1.02 12.78 -19.33
C VAL A 37 -1.95 13.98 -19.30
N THR A 38 -2.92 13.99 -20.19
CA THR A 38 -3.97 15.01 -20.24
C THR A 38 -4.66 15.12 -18.87
N ALA A 39 -5.25 16.28 -18.56
CA ALA A 39 -5.82 16.55 -17.25
C ALA A 39 -6.86 15.49 -16.82
N GLU A 40 -7.62 14.96 -17.79
CA GLU A 40 -8.59 13.89 -17.58
C GLU A 40 -7.94 12.56 -17.14
N THR A 41 -6.76 12.23 -17.68
CA THR A 41 -6.07 10.97 -17.38
C THR A 41 -5.37 11.03 -16.01
N TYR A 42 -4.96 12.22 -15.57
CA TYR A 42 -4.38 12.43 -14.23
C TYR A 42 -5.39 12.26 -13.09
N GLY A 43 -6.67 12.57 -13.33
CA GLY A 43 -7.73 12.31 -12.35
C GLY A 43 -7.94 10.82 -12.09
N ILE A 44 -7.86 9.99 -13.14
CA ILE A 44 -8.04 8.54 -13.07
C ILE A 44 -6.86 7.87 -12.37
N SER A 45 -5.62 8.30 -12.65
CA SER A 45 -4.42 7.71 -12.03
C SER A 45 -4.38 7.92 -10.51
N LYS A 46 -4.94 9.02 -10.00
CA LYS A 46 -5.09 9.25 -8.55
C LYS A 46 -6.02 8.24 -7.87
N ILE A 47 -7.02 7.70 -8.56
CA ILE A 47 -7.94 6.72 -7.98
C ILE A 47 -7.22 5.39 -7.70
N GLY A 48 -6.29 4.98 -8.57
CA GLY A 48 -5.55 3.73 -8.40
C GLY A 48 -4.46 3.76 -7.32
N GLN A 49 -3.98 4.94 -6.92
CA GLN A 49 -2.87 5.07 -5.95
C GLN A 49 -3.33 5.07 -4.48
N ASN A 50 -4.61 5.34 -4.21
CA ASN A 50 -5.13 5.41 -2.85
C ASN A 50 -5.79 4.07 -2.47
N SER A 51 -5.50 3.56 -1.27
CA SER A 51 -6.13 2.33 -0.79
C SER A 51 -7.61 2.56 -0.50
N ILE A 52 -8.47 1.75 -1.12
CA ILE A 52 -9.91 1.81 -0.93
C ILE A 52 -10.29 0.73 0.08
N ASP A 53 -10.93 1.13 1.18
CA ASP A 53 -11.63 0.20 2.04
C ASP A 53 -12.94 -0.20 1.36
N LEU A 54 -12.90 -1.32 0.64
CA LEU A 54 -14.05 -1.88 -0.08
C LEU A 54 -15.22 -2.26 0.83
N PHE A 55 -14.95 -2.57 2.11
CA PHE A 55 -16.02 -2.93 3.06
C PHE A 55 -16.81 -1.70 3.50
N ARG A 56 -16.14 -0.55 3.68
CA ARG A 56 -16.79 0.70 4.12
C ARG A 56 -17.14 1.66 2.98
N GLY A 57 -16.71 1.35 1.76
CA GLY A 57 -16.84 2.26 0.61
C GLY A 57 -16.10 3.57 0.80
N LYS A 58 -15.01 3.56 1.59
CA LYS A 58 -14.24 4.77 1.92
C LYS A 58 -12.85 4.69 1.32
N VAL A 59 -12.41 5.77 0.69
CA VAL A 59 -11.03 5.93 0.24
C VAL A 59 -10.19 6.43 1.40
N ASN A 60 -9.08 5.74 1.70
CA ASN A 60 -8.09 6.22 2.65
C ASN A 60 -7.11 7.14 1.91
N VAL A 61 -7.27 8.45 2.11
CA VAL A 61 -6.39 9.46 1.52
C VAL A 61 -5.39 9.88 2.59
N SER A 62 -4.12 9.52 2.40
CA SER A 62 -3.01 9.92 3.26
C SER A 62 -1.92 10.56 2.42
N ILE A 63 -1.63 11.83 2.73
CA ILE A 63 -0.67 12.65 2.00
C ILE A 63 0.53 12.89 2.91
N PRO A 64 1.71 12.30 2.62
CA PRO A 64 2.92 12.62 3.36
C PRO A 64 3.33 14.07 3.06
N LEU A 65 3.48 14.89 4.09
CA LEU A 65 3.90 16.29 3.95
C LEU A 65 5.41 16.41 3.98
N TYR A 66 6.01 15.95 5.08
CA TYR A 66 7.43 16.07 5.31
C TYR A 66 7.88 15.10 6.38
N THR A 67 9.12 14.63 6.30
CA THR A 67 9.70 13.77 7.33
C THR A 67 10.82 14.54 8.00
N ILE A 68 10.59 14.95 9.25
CA ILE A 68 11.62 15.60 10.06
C ILE A 68 12.62 14.53 10.47
N LYS A 69 13.91 14.77 10.19
CA LYS A 69 15.01 13.92 10.58
C LYS A 69 15.93 14.69 11.51
N VAL A 70 16.08 14.23 12.75
CA VAL A 70 17.01 14.80 13.75
C VAL A 70 17.81 13.63 14.32
N ASP A 71 19.10 13.58 14.01
CA ASP A 71 20.00 12.48 14.40
C ASP A 71 19.39 11.08 14.21
N ASN A 72 19.00 10.42 15.30
CA ASN A 72 18.43 9.08 15.31
C ASN A 72 16.89 9.06 15.39
N LEU A 73 16.24 10.21 15.20
CA LEU A 73 14.79 10.40 15.28
C LEU A 73 14.23 10.78 13.91
N THR A 74 13.27 9.98 13.43
CA THR A 74 12.54 10.22 12.19
C THR A 74 11.06 10.42 12.50
N ILE A 75 10.54 11.61 12.28
CA ILE A 75 9.14 11.97 12.53
C ILE A 75 8.48 12.23 11.17
N PRO A 76 7.72 11.27 10.62
CA PRO A 76 6.90 11.52 9.43
C PRO A 76 5.69 12.37 9.80
N LEU A 77 5.53 13.49 9.11
CA LEU A 77 4.33 14.34 9.13
C LEU A 77 3.46 13.95 7.93
N SER A 78 2.22 13.54 8.19
CA SER A 78 1.26 13.26 7.14
C SER A 78 -0.10 13.87 7.47
N VAL A 79 -0.90 14.12 6.45
CA VAL A 79 -2.28 14.59 6.61
C VAL A 79 -3.22 13.60 5.96
N SER A 80 -4.27 13.23 6.68
CA SER A 80 -5.24 12.22 6.24
C SER A 80 -6.62 12.84 6.10
N TYR A 81 -7.35 12.49 5.04
CA TYR A 81 -8.74 12.93 4.82
C TYR A 81 -9.73 11.81 5.05
N ASN A 82 -10.82 12.12 5.74
CA ASN A 82 -11.95 11.21 5.90
C ASN A 82 -12.95 11.37 4.75
N THR A 83 -12.87 10.46 3.78
CA THR A 83 -13.77 10.43 2.61
C THR A 83 -15.21 9.99 2.95
N GLY A 84 -15.51 9.69 4.22
CA GLY A 84 -16.85 9.28 4.68
C GLY A 84 -17.89 10.39 4.78
N GLY A 85 -17.57 11.62 4.36
CA GLY A 85 -18.41 12.81 4.49
C GLY A 85 -18.20 13.55 5.82
N ILE A 86 -18.50 14.85 5.81
CA ILE A 86 -18.40 15.75 6.96
C ILE A 86 -19.74 15.80 7.69
N LYS A 87 -19.73 15.57 9.01
CA LYS A 87 -20.95 15.71 9.82
C LYS A 87 -21.25 17.19 10.06
N LEU A 88 -22.54 17.55 10.19
CA LEU A 88 -22.94 18.94 10.47
C LEU A 88 -22.29 19.52 11.74
N ASN A 89 -22.10 18.67 12.76
CA ASN A 89 -21.46 19.04 14.02
C ASN A 89 -19.99 18.60 14.09
N GLU A 90 -19.29 18.53 12.95
CA GLU A 90 -17.87 18.21 12.92
C GLU A 90 -17.02 19.46 13.20
N VAL A 91 -16.10 19.33 14.16
CA VAL A 91 -15.17 20.41 14.50
C VAL A 91 -13.98 20.34 13.55
N ALA A 92 -13.65 21.48 12.92
CA ALA A 92 -12.48 21.60 12.07
C ALA A 92 -11.19 21.40 12.88
N THR A 93 -10.25 20.64 12.34
CA THR A 93 -8.89 20.58 12.91
C THR A 93 -8.07 21.77 12.42
N SER A 94 -6.83 21.88 12.87
CA SER A 94 -5.88 22.89 12.38
C SER A 94 -5.63 22.84 10.87
N VAL A 95 -5.91 21.70 10.24
CA VAL A 95 -5.75 21.48 8.79
C VAL A 95 -7.09 21.50 8.02
N GLY A 96 -8.20 21.77 8.71
CA GLY A 96 -9.54 21.92 8.12
C GLY A 96 -10.56 20.85 8.52
N LEU A 97 -11.78 20.96 7.99
CA LEU A 97 -12.85 19.98 8.21
C LEU A 97 -12.54 18.65 7.50
N GLY A 98 -12.75 17.53 8.17
CA GLY A 98 -12.48 16.18 7.64
C GLY A 98 -11.01 15.82 7.46
N TRP A 99 -10.11 16.77 7.71
CA TRP A 99 -8.67 16.56 7.66
C TRP A 99 -8.12 16.32 9.06
N SER A 100 -7.14 15.43 9.17
CA SER A 100 -6.40 15.18 10.41
C SER A 100 -4.91 15.22 10.14
N LEU A 101 -4.19 15.97 10.99
CA LEU A 101 -2.74 16.03 10.97
C LEU A 101 -2.19 14.90 11.83
N ASN A 102 -1.47 13.98 11.20
CA ASN A 102 -0.87 12.82 11.84
C ASN A 102 0.60 13.10 12.12
N ILE A 103 0.93 13.22 13.40
CA ILE A 103 2.28 13.43 13.91
C ILE A 103 2.48 12.48 15.09
N PRO A 104 3.55 11.67 15.10
CA PRO A 104 3.92 10.87 16.27
C PRO A 104 3.98 11.72 17.54
N GLY A 105 3.14 11.38 18.53
CA GLY A 105 3.09 12.08 19.82
C GLY A 105 2.18 13.31 19.87
N TYR A 106 1.57 13.71 18.75
CA TYR A 106 0.50 14.71 18.73
C TYR A 106 -0.85 14.00 18.86
N ILE A 107 -1.53 14.23 19.98
CA ILE A 107 -2.94 13.88 20.16
C ILE A 107 -3.75 15.17 20.07
N ASN A 108 -4.78 15.17 19.22
CA ASN A 108 -5.77 16.24 19.12
C ASN A 108 -7.07 15.75 19.74
#